data_AF-A0A1S9PFW4-F1
#
_entry.id   AF-A0A1S9PFW4-F1
#
_cell.length_a   1.000
_cell.length_b   1.000
_cell.length_c   1.000
_cell.angle_alpha   90.00
_cell.angle_beta   90.00
_cell.angle_gamma   90.00
#
_symmetry.space_group_name_H-M   'P 1'
#
loop_
_entity.id
_entity.type
_entity.pdbx_description
1 polymer ?
#
loop_
_entity_poly.entity_id
_entity_poly.type
_entity_poly.pdbx_seq_one_letter_code
_entity_poly.pdbx_strand_id
1 'polypeptide(L)'
;MQEKKPIVFDYRLENEVNQEPFQLVISRTEGPVDNELLFLSLYERLRAEILPGREQMYYNDLSRVLHHHYWKNETKFVFVNELAGAYHKARKAGLLNDARVNDFLEDWLSERETNSAIYEGTIRLSAVADEQTALRMEVPVGTPYTYIPEPQSDREAFLRLKFMMGPQVCEFLIREFNRKYQEPTAEVYVSELAPLKKFTEHADYGLIISAFERHDNDHEREYLRILHGYYENHRCEQHIGNTAALVYGKYILYQEWLEKQLRESFTENKPRGLPQLDPGKVSADFTLGQELFDRIYRRNLLADFFLVPAPPASGRFWYDINDRETDDPAKVVRVSPLSIPQRRRATKSDFVLVHDQVNIIRDIKSKAYRHFIDDLITCLQQMIGFHRDLSKPEERKEDHYKLLELAEDFIKWLKAGPKLTANPSKSGTKGEALSGPEVKMEETPQPVIALACYYKNEKIDRANSREIIQRYNPGQSGDKLYHHYIFYSDHANRVSPGDTKTITKNKLERLLKVVELLADHPSGFAHAKRDLEEFKRRAGID
;
A
#
# COMPACT_ATOMS: atom_id res chain seq x y z
N MET A 1 -11.91 -22.87 44.70
CA MET A 1 -12.37 -22.31 43.41
C MET A 1 -13.87 -22.23 43.47
N GLN A 2 -14.48 -21.06 43.24
CA GLN A 2 -15.94 -20.98 43.11
C GLN A 2 -16.34 -21.59 41.76
N GLU A 3 -17.12 -22.66 41.78
CA GLU A 3 -17.78 -23.19 40.59
C GLU A 3 -18.68 -22.10 40.01
N LYS A 4 -18.33 -21.60 38.82
CA LYS A 4 -19.23 -20.71 38.09
C LYS A 4 -20.33 -21.59 37.49
N LYS A 5 -21.58 -21.26 37.81
CA LYS A 5 -22.75 -21.99 37.29
C LYS A 5 -22.81 -21.88 35.76
N PRO A 6 -23.23 -22.95 35.05
CA PRO A 6 -23.52 -22.87 33.62
C PRO A 6 -24.59 -21.81 33.38
N ILE A 7 -24.46 -21.07 32.27
CA ILE A 7 -25.45 -20.06 31.89
C ILE A 7 -26.50 -20.76 31.05
N VAL A 8 -27.71 -20.89 31.59
CA VAL A 8 -28.89 -21.46 30.92
C VAL A 8 -29.72 -20.31 30.36
N PHE A 9 -29.99 -20.30 29.07
CA PHE A 9 -30.69 -19.21 28.39
C PHE A 9 -32.03 -19.66 27.84
N ASP A 10 -33.10 -19.14 28.44
CA ASP A 10 -34.47 -19.29 27.98
C ASP A 10 -34.79 -18.24 26.88
N TYR A 11 -35.37 -18.70 25.75
CA TYR A 11 -35.93 -17.85 24.69
C TYR A 11 -37.35 -18.29 24.31
N ARG A 12 -38.20 -17.36 23.83
CA ARG A 12 -39.54 -17.64 23.28
C ARG A 12 -39.74 -16.83 22.00
N LEU A 13 -40.32 -17.45 20.97
CA LEU A 13 -40.74 -16.75 19.76
C LEU A 13 -41.98 -15.89 20.08
N GLU A 14 -42.08 -14.71 19.46
CA GLU A 14 -43.12 -13.70 19.75
C GLU A 14 -44.57 -14.20 19.60
N ASN A 15 -44.78 -15.35 18.94
CA ASN A 15 -46.11 -15.92 18.67
C ASN A 15 -46.42 -17.21 19.47
N GLU A 16 -45.59 -17.62 20.42
CA GLU A 16 -45.75 -18.90 21.14
C GLU A 16 -45.86 -18.71 22.66
N VAL A 17 -46.90 -18.00 23.10
CA VAL A 17 -47.16 -17.67 24.53
C VAL A 17 -47.27 -18.93 25.42
N ASN A 18 -47.55 -20.10 24.83
CA ASN A 18 -47.81 -21.36 25.54
C ASN A 18 -46.75 -22.46 25.34
N GLN A 19 -45.64 -22.20 24.65
CA GLN A 19 -44.56 -23.19 24.54
C GLN A 19 -43.53 -23.01 25.66
N GLU A 20 -42.92 -24.12 26.08
CA GLU A 20 -41.80 -24.07 27.02
C GLU A 20 -40.66 -23.23 26.42
N PRO A 21 -40.02 -22.35 27.23
CA PRO A 21 -38.91 -21.56 26.74
C PRO A 21 -37.76 -22.47 26.30
N PHE A 22 -37.16 -22.10 25.18
CA PHE A 22 -36.05 -22.84 24.59
C PHE A 22 -34.77 -22.57 25.36
N GLN A 23 -34.06 -23.61 25.77
CA GLN A 23 -32.83 -23.51 26.56
C GLN A 23 -31.57 -23.69 25.70
N LEU A 24 -30.75 -22.66 25.59
CA LEU A 24 -29.36 -22.77 25.15
C LEU A 24 -28.46 -22.72 26.40
N VAL A 25 -27.63 -23.72 26.63
CA VAL A 25 -26.68 -23.75 27.75
C VAL A 25 -25.29 -23.46 27.20
N ILE A 26 -24.57 -22.44 27.68
CA ILE A 26 -23.18 -22.19 27.25
C ILE A 26 -22.29 -22.24 28.48
N SER A 27 -21.31 -23.16 28.49
CA SER A 27 -20.31 -23.25 29.56
C SER A 27 -19.09 -22.38 29.23
N ARG A 28 -18.67 -21.52 30.16
CA ARG A 28 -17.41 -20.73 30.07
C ARG A 28 -16.19 -21.46 30.64
N THR A 29 -16.34 -22.72 31.04
CA THR A 29 -15.26 -23.54 31.62
C THR A 29 -15.26 -24.91 30.96
N GLU A 30 -14.09 -25.56 30.93
CA GLU A 30 -13.80 -26.92 30.46
C GLU A 30 -14.59 -28.05 31.18
N GLY A 31 -15.77 -27.76 31.71
CA GLY A 31 -16.73 -28.72 32.21
C GLY A 31 -17.59 -29.32 31.08
N PRO A 32 -18.22 -30.48 31.32
CA PRO A 32 -18.67 -31.46 30.32
C PRO A 32 -20.01 -31.10 29.66
N VAL A 33 -20.25 -29.81 29.43
CA VAL A 33 -21.35 -29.40 28.56
C VAL A 33 -20.84 -29.60 27.13
N ASP A 34 -21.37 -30.61 26.45
CA ASP A 34 -20.96 -30.92 25.09
C ASP A 34 -21.47 -29.83 24.14
N ASN A 35 -20.66 -28.80 23.92
CA ASN A 35 -20.94 -27.69 23.00
C ASN A 35 -21.34 -28.20 21.61
N GLU A 36 -20.89 -29.39 21.21
CA GLU A 36 -21.31 -30.06 19.98
C GLU A 36 -22.80 -30.46 20.03
N LEU A 37 -23.26 -31.06 21.13
CA LEU A 37 -24.66 -31.48 21.30
C LEU A 37 -25.64 -30.29 21.32
N LEU A 38 -25.22 -29.18 21.91
CA LEU A 38 -25.97 -27.93 21.92
C LEU A 38 -26.02 -27.27 20.54
N PHE A 39 -24.88 -27.25 19.85
CA PHE A 39 -24.82 -26.80 18.47
C PHE A 39 -25.72 -27.65 17.56
N LEU A 40 -25.70 -28.98 17.71
CA LEU A 40 -26.58 -29.88 16.95
C LEU A 40 -28.06 -29.64 17.26
N SER A 41 -28.40 -29.30 18.51
CA SER A 41 -29.77 -28.93 18.89
C SER A 41 -30.22 -27.62 18.24
N LEU A 42 -29.33 -26.61 18.18
CA LEU A 42 -29.56 -25.38 17.43
C LEU A 42 -29.67 -25.67 15.92
N TYR A 43 -28.82 -26.53 15.38
CA TYR A 43 -28.78 -26.91 13.97
C TYR A 43 -30.08 -27.58 13.51
N GLU A 44 -30.53 -28.63 14.22
CA GLU A 44 -31.79 -29.32 13.90
C GLU A 44 -32.98 -28.36 14.00
N ARG A 45 -32.88 -27.34 14.83
CA ARG A 45 -33.92 -26.33 14.96
C ARG A 45 -33.91 -25.30 13.83
N LEU A 46 -32.74 -24.80 13.44
CA LEU A 46 -32.60 -23.99 12.22
C LEU A 46 -33.13 -24.78 11.01
N ARG A 47 -32.82 -26.08 10.94
CA ARG A 47 -33.34 -26.99 9.92
C ARG A 47 -34.86 -27.14 9.97
N ALA A 48 -35.46 -27.27 11.16
CA ALA A 48 -36.90 -27.40 11.34
C ALA A 48 -37.67 -26.13 10.90
N GLU A 49 -37.10 -24.95 11.10
CA GLU A 49 -37.67 -23.66 10.64
C GLU A 49 -37.62 -23.53 9.10
N ILE A 50 -36.70 -24.24 8.43
CA ILE A 50 -36.66 -24.37 6.97
C ILE A 50 -37.66 -25.48 6.54
N LEU A 51 -38.95 -25.24 6.76
CA LEU A 51 -39.99 -26.16 6.29
C LEU A 51 -39.97 -26.28 4.74
N PRO A 52 -40.32 -27.43 4.17
CA PRO A 52 -40.50 -27.55 2.72
C PRO A 52 -41.72 -26.72 2.28
N GLY A 53 -41.53 -25.67 1.48
CA GLY A 53 -42.64 -24.97 0.79
C GLY A 53 -42.72 -23.44 0.82
N ARG A 54 -41.80 -22.71 1.47
CA ARG A 54 -41.80 -21.22 1.54
C ARG A 54 -40.53 -20.57 0.95
N GLU A 55 -40.15 -20.95 -0.28
CA GLU A 55 -38.90 -20.60 -1.00
C GLU A 55 -38.36 -19.15 -0.94
N GLN A 56 -39.12 -18.14 -0.52
CA GLN A 56 -38.70 -16.73 -0.58
C GLN A 56 -38.57 -16.02 0.78
N MET A 57 -38.92 -16.64 1.92
CA MET A 57 -39.01 -15.93 3.22
C MET A 57 -37.85 -16.19 4.21
N TYR A 58 -36.80 -16.92 3.83
CA TYR A 58 -35.94 -17.65 4.77
C TYR A 58 -34.75 -16.94 5.43
N TYR A 59 -34.13 -15.93 4.82
CA TYR A 59 -32.94 -15.31 5.44
C TYR A 59 -33.28 -14.49 6.68
N ASN A 60 -34.44 -13.85 6.73
CA ASN A 60 -34.81 -12.96 7.83
C ASN A 60 -35.11 -13.72 9.13
N ASP A 61 -35.79 -14.86 9.07
CA ASP A 61 -36.22 -15.57 10.28
C ASP A 61 -35.08 -16.40 10.92
N LEU A 62 -34.23 -17.05 10.11
CA LEU A 62 -33.01 -17.71 10.60
C LEU A 62 -32.03 -16.70 11.19
N SER A 63 -31.88 -15.54 10.55
CA SER A 63 -31.07 -14.43 11.05
C SER A 63 -31.58 -13.91 12.39
N ARG A 64 -32.91 -13.77 12.59
CA ARG A 64 -33.50 -13.30 13.85
C ARG A 64 -33.15 -14.19 15.05
N VAL A 65 -33.21 -15.52 14.90
CA VAL A 65 -32.87 -16.46 15.99
C VAL A 65 -31.39 -16.31 16.38
N LEU A 66 -30.48 -16.37 15.40
CA LEU A 66 -29.04 -16.21 15.68
C LEU A 66 -28.70 -14.80 16.17
N HIS A 67 -29.33 -13.76 15.65
CA HIS A 67 -29.14 -12.37 16.10
C HIS A 67 -29.61 -12.19 17.53
N HIS A 68 -30.78 -12.75 17.91
CA HIS A 68 -31.25 -12.68 19.28
C HIS A 68 -30.20 -13.24 20.25
N HIS A 69 -29.64 -14.41 19.93
CA HIS A 69 -28.62 -15.05 20.76
C HIS A 69 -27.25 -14.34 20.72
N TYR A 70 -26.82 -13.89 19.55
CA TYR A 70 -25.57 -13.13 19.38
C TYR A 70 -25.59 -11.84 20.21
N TRP A 71 -26.72 -11.13 20.21
CA TRP A 71 -26.82 -9.81 20.83
C TRP A 71 -27.17 -9.81 22.32
N LYS A 72 -27.69 -10.93 22.86
CA LYS A 72 -27.96 -11.11 24.30
C LYS A 72 -26.70 -11.46 25.11
N ASN A 73 -25.58 -11.77 24.44
CA ASN A 73 -24.33 -12.17 25.09
C ASN A 73 -23.43 -10.96 25.43
N GLU A 74 -22.98 -10.85 26.68
CA GLU A 74 -21.97 -9.85 27.09
C GLU A 74 -20.59 -10.11 26.44
N THR A 75 -20.29 -11.37 26.09
CA THR A 75 -19.04 -11.77 25.44
C THR A 75 -19.30 -12.31 24.04
N LYS A 76 -19.81 -11.44 23.15
CA LYS A 76 -20.23 -11.75 21.77
C LYS A 76 -19.16 -12.48 20.96
N PHE A 77 -17.88 -12.12 21.16
CA PHE A 77 -16.74 -12.74 20.50
C PHE A 77 -16.54 -14.21 20.91
N VAL A 78 -16.78 -14.53 22.20
CA VAL A 78 -16.71 -15.91 22.70
C VAL A 78 -17.84 -16.74 22.07
N PHE A 79 -19.04 -16.18 21.95
CA PHE A 79 -20.17 -16.88 21.33
C PHE A 79 -19.90 -17.25 19.87
N VAL A 80 -19.40 -16.32 19.04
CA VAL A 80 -19.13 -16.59 17.61
C VAL A 80 -18.03 -17.62 17.45
N ASN A 81 -16.92 -17.51 18.21
CA ASN A 81 -15.81 -18.46 18.09
C ASN A 81 -16.18 -19.87 18.56
N GLU A 82 -16.95 -19.99 19.65
CA GLU A 82 -17.45 -21.28 20.13
C GLU A 82 -18.43 -21.90 19.12
N LEU A 83 -19.31 -21.08 18.53
CA LEU A 83 -20.24 -21.53 17.49
C LEU A 83 -19.51 -21.98 16.22
N ALA A 84 -18.50 -21.24 15.77
CA ALA A 84 -17.64 -21.60 14.64
C ALA A 84 -16.89 -22.91 14.89
N GLY A 85 -16.28 -23.05 16.08
CA GLY A 85 -15.60 -24.27 16.49
C GLY A 85 -16.50 -25.50 16.51
N ALA A 86 -17.71 -25.36 17.07
CA ALA A 86 -18.70 -26.43 17.09
C ALA A 86 -19.21 -26.77 15.69
N TYR A 87 -19.48 -25.77 14.84
CA TYR A 87 -19.86 -25.95 13.44
C TYR A 87 -18.81 -26.74 12.65
N HIS A 88 -17.54 -26.34 12.73
CA HIS A 88 -16.46 -27.04 12.01
C HIS A 88 -16.27 -28.48 12.49
N LYS A 89 -16.38 -28.73 13.80
CA LYS A 89 -16.30 -30.07 14.37
C LYS A 89 -17.44 -30.96 13.84
N ALA A 90 -18.68 -30.47 13.90
CA ALA A 90 -19.86 -31.20 13.43
C ALA A 90 -19.83 -31.45 11.90
N ARG A 91 -19.37 -30.46 11.12
CA ARG A 91 -19.19 -30.59 9.66
C ARG A 91 -18.17 -31.69 9.32
N LYS A 92 -17.00 -31.67 9.99
CA LYS A 92 -15.95 -32.68 9.80
C LYS A 92 -16.40 -34.08 10.22
N ALA A 93 -17.25 -34.17 11.23
CA ALA A 93 -17.86 -35.41 11.68
C ALA A 93 -19.00 -35.92 10.77
N GLY A 94 -19.40 -35.15 9.75
CA GLY A 94 -20.49 -35.52 8.85
C GLY A 94 -21.88 -35.47 9.50
N LEU A 95 -22.02 -34.71 10.59
CA LEU A 95 -23.28 -34.60 11.35
C LEU A 95 -24.25 -33.57 10.75
N LEU A 96 -23.79 -32.76 9.81
CA LEU A 96 -24.58 -31.73 9.16
C LEU A 96 -25.10 -32.24 7.81
N ASN A 97 -26.43 -32.37 7.68
CA ASN A 97 -27.09 -33.06 6.58
C ASN A 97 -27.95 -32.17 5.66
N ASP A 98 -28.19 -30.90 6.02
CA ASP A 98 -28.92 -29.92 5.19
C ASP A 98 -27.95 -28.86 4.65
N ALA A 99 -27.69 -28.92 3.33
CA ALA A 99 -26.79 -28.00 2.65
C ALA A 99 -27.21 -26.53 2.82
N ARG A 100 -28.52 -26.22 2.87
CA ARG A 100 -28.99 -24.83 2.96
C ARG A 100 -28.72 -24.24 4.34
N VAL A 101 -28.92 -25.02 5.39
CA VAL A 101 -28.57 -24.61 6.77
C VAL A 101 -27.05 -24.44 6.87
N ASN A 102 -26.29 -25.31 6.22
CA ASN A 102 -24.82 -25.24 6.22
C ASN A 102 -24.31 -23.98 5.54
N ASP A 103 -24.82 -23.67 4.35
CA ASP A 103 -24.46 -22.47 3.58
C ASP A 103 -24.83 -21.22 4.38
N PHE A 104 -26.04 -21.17 4.97
CA PHE A 104 -26.47 -20.06 5.82
C PHE A 104 -25.56 -19.87 7.05
N LEU A 105 -25.20 -20.96 7.75
CA LEU A 105 -24.33 -20.89 8.93
C LEU A 105 -22.90 -20.48 8.56
N GLU A 106 -22.38 -20.98 7.43
CA GLU A 106 -21.07 -20.61 6.92
C GLU A 106 -21.02 -19.12 6.56
N ASP A 107 -22.03 -18.63 5.86
CA ASP A 107 -22.19 -17.21 5.54
C ASP A 107 -22.29 -16.37 6.82
N TRP A 108 -23.17 -16.76 7.75
CA TRP A 108 -23.40 -16.03 9.01
C TRP A 108 -22.13 -15.98 9.89
N LEU A 109 -21.39 -17.09 10.00
CA LEU A 109 -20.14 -17.14 10.74
C LEU A 109 -19.08 -16.27 10.06
N SER A 110 -18.94 -16.36 8.74
CA SER A 110 -17.99 -15.53 7.99
C SER A 110 -18.26 -14.04 8.17
N GLU A 111 -19.53 -13.63 8.20
CA GLU A 111 -19.95 -12.25 8.46
C GLU A 111 -19.63 -11.79 9.88
N ARG A 112 -19.66 -12.70 10.87
CA ARG A 112 -19.46 -12.38 12.28
C ARG A 112 -18.01 -12.47 12.74
N GLU A 113 -17.16 -13.13 11.96
CA GLU A 113 -15.70 -13.15 12.10
C GLU A 113 -15.04 -11.91 11.49
N THR A 114 -15.78 -11.08 10.74
CA THR A 114 -15.19 -9.88 10.18
C THR A 114 -14.81 -8.86 11.24
N ASN A 115 -13.76 -8.08 10.96
CA ASN A 115 -13.28 -7.05 11.88
C ASN A 115 -14.39 -6.03 12.22
N SER A 116 -15.27 -5.74 11.26
CA SER A 116 -16.38 -4.81 11.45
C SER A 116 -17.43 -5.33 12.43
N ALA A 117 -17.82 -6.60 12.30
CA ALA A 117 -18.78 -7.25 13.19
C ALA A 117 -18.20 -7.42 14.61
N ILE A 118 -16.91 -7.74 14.72
CA ILE A 118 -16.21 -7.82 16.00
C ILE A 118 -16.28 -6.46 16.71
N TYR A 119 -15.92 -5.38 16.02
CA TYR A 119 -15.96 -4.03 16.61
C TYR A 119 -17.39 -3.58 16.93
N GLU A 120 -18.36 -3.82 16.05
CA GLU A 120 -19.78 -3.56 16.30
C GLU A 120 -20.25 -4.27 17.58
N GLY A 121 -19.79 -5.50 17.79
CA GLY A 121 -19.97 -6.26 19.02
C GLY A 121 -19.56 -5.50 20.28
N THR A 122 -18.47 -4.72 20.22
CA THR A 122 -17.94 -3.98 21.38
C THR A 122 -18.75 -2.74 21.75
N ILE A 123 -19.47 -2.15 20.79
CA ILE A 123 -20.19 -0.87 21.00
C ILE A 123 -21.71 -1.02 21.04
N ARG A 124 -22.27 -2.11 20.50
CA ARG A 124 -23.72 -2.33 20.50
C ARG A 124 -24.22 -2.67 21.90
N LEU A 125 -25.22 -1.95 22.38
CA LEU A 125 -25.83 -2.11 23.69
C LEU A 125 -27.18 -2.84 23.59
N SER A 126 -27.54 -3.54 24.66
CA SER A 126 -28.87 -4.14 24.83
C SER A 126 -29.77 -3.17 25.60
N ALA A 127 -31.04 -3.09 25.20
CA ALA A 127 -32.05 -2.26 25.84
C ALA A 127 -33.42 -2.94 25.77
N VAL A 128 -34.39 -2.34 26.45
CA VAL A 128 -35.79 -2.77 26.48
C VAL A 128 -36.65 -1.61 26.01
N ALA A 129 -37.56 -1.85 25.07
CA ALA A 129 -38.38 -0.80 24.47
C ALA A 129 -39.28 -0.14 25.53
N ASP A 130 -39.06 1.16 25.77
CA ASP A 130 -39.98 2.02 26.50
C ASP A 130 -41.16 2.43 25.60
N GLU A 131 -42.13 3.17 26.13
CA GLU A 131 -43.33 3.58 25.37
C GLU A 131 -42.99 4.34 24.08
N GLN A 132 -42.00 5.23 24.12
CA GLN A 132 -41.60 6.04 22.97
C GLN A 132 -40.88 5.19 21.91
N THR A 133 -39.99 4.30 22.34
CA THR A 133 -39.24 3.40 21.46
C THR A 133 -40.14 2.34 20.86
N ALA A 134 -41.04 1.77 21.66
CA ALA A 134 -42.07 0.83 21.26
C ALA A 134 -42.95 1.42 20.15
N LEU A 135 -43.42 2.66 20.33
CA LEU A 135 -44.19 3.37 19.32
C LEU A 135 -43.37 3.61 18.03
N ARG A 136 -42.12 4.06 18.15
CA ARG A 136 -41.25 4.33 16.99
C ARG A 136 -40.90 3.08 16.19
N MET A 137 -40.69 1.96 16.87
CA MET A 137 -40.27 0.69 16.28
C MET A 137 -41.46 -0.22 15.93
N GLU A 138 -42.69 0.18 16.27
CA GLU A 138 -43.91 -0.62 16.12
C GLU A 138 -43.82 -1.99 16.83
N VAL A 139 -43.28 -2.01 18.05
CA VAL A 139 -43.14 -3.21 18.90
C VAL A 139 -43.81 -3.03 20.26
N PRO A 140 -44.16 -4.10 20.99
CA PRO A 140 -44.66 -3.99 22.36
C PRO A 140 -43.67 -3.33 23.34
N VAL A 141 -44.19 -2.64 24.35
CA VAL A 141 -43.40 -2.17 25.50
C VAL A 141 -42.82 -3.38 26.22
N GLY A 142 -41.54 -3.31 26.58
CA GLY A 142 -40.84 -4.44 27.18
C GLY A 142 -40.11 -5.34 26.17
N THR A 143 -40.27 -5.12 24.86
CA THR A 143 -39.56 -5.90 23.85
C THR A 143 -38.05 -5.63 23.94
N PRO A 144 -37.21 -6.67 24.16
CA PRO A 144 -35.76 -6.50 24.18
C PRO A 144 -35.25 -6.19 22.77
N TYR A 145 -34.37 -5.20 22.66
CA TYR A 145 -33.74 -4.82 21.40
C TYR A 145 -32.27 -4.46 21.62
N THR A 146 -31.55 -4.26 20.53
CA THR A 146 -30.17 -3.77 20.59
C THR A 146 -29.95 -2.60 19.67
N TYR A 147 -29.07 -1.70 20.06
CA TYR A 147 -28.79 -0.48 19.31
C TYR A 147 -27.32 -0.09 19.47
N ILE A 148 -26.81 0.66 18.50
CA ILE A 148 -25.51 1.30 18.59
C ILE A 148 -25.78 2.74 19.07
N PRO A 149 -25.33 3.15 20.26
CA PRO A 149 -25.54 4.52 20.74
C PRO A 149 -24.85 5.52 19.80
N GLU A 150 -25.26 6.79 19.75
CA GLU A 150 -24.52 7.81 19.00
C GLU A 150 -23.09 7.98 19.57
N PRO A 151 -22.09 8.34 18.74
CA PRO A 151 -20.74 8.56 19.24
C PRO A 151 -20.72 9.77 20.19
N GLN A 152 -20.04 9.63 21.32
CA GLN A 152 -19.94 10.68 22.35
C GLN A 152 -18.86 11.72 22.04
N SER A 153 -17.99 11.43 21.07
CA SER A 153 -16.90 12.31 20.64
C SER A 153 -16.53 12.09 19.18
N ASP A 154 -15.90 13.08 18.57
CA ASP A 154 -15.44 13.04 17.18
C ASP A 154 -14.40 11.93 16.97
N ARG A 155 -13.56 11.72 17.98
CA ARG A 155 -12.61 10.60 18.03
C ARG A 155 -13.36 9.26 17.98
N GLU A 156 -14.43 9.11 18.76
CA GLU A 156 -15.23 7.89 18.72
C GLU A 156 -15.93 7.71 17.36
N ALA A 157 -16.47 8.79 16.79
CA ALA A 157 -17.05 8.76 15.45
C ALA A 157 -16.02 8.28 14.41
N PHE A 158 -14.79 8.80 14.47
CA PHE A 158 -13.71 8.38 13.58
C PHE A 158 -13.26 6.92 13.80
N LEU A 159 -13.21 6.46 15.06
CA LEU A 159 -12.96 5.05 15.36
C LEU A 159 -14.04 4.16 14.74
N ARG A 160 -15.31 4.56 14.80
CA ARG A 160 -16.42 3.83 14.16
C ARG A 160 -16.32 3.84 12.63
N LEU A 161 -15.90 4.94 12.01
CA LEU A 161 -15.59 4.96 10.58
C LEU A 161 -14.52 3.91 10.23
N LYS A 162 -13.41 3.92 10.99
CA LYS A 162 -12.23 3.10 10.73
C LYS A 162 -12.44 1.61 10.99
N PHE A 163 -13.20 1.27 12.04
CA PHE A 163 -13.32 -0.10 12.53
C PHE A 163 -14.68 -0.74 12.28
N MET A 164 -15.70 0.02 11.86
CA MET A 164 -17.03 -0.51 11.57
C MET A 164 -17.51 -0.11 10.18
N MET A 165 -17.79 1.16 9.95
CA MET A 165 -18.57 1.60 8.79
C MET A 165 -17.80 1.40 7.48
N GLY A 166 -16.53 1.82 7.44
CA GLY A 166 -15.68 1.61 6.28
C GLY A 166 -15.33 0.14 6.03
N PRO A 167 -14.95 -0.64 7.06
CA PRO A 167 -14.80 -2.08 6.95
C PRO A 167 -16.07 -2.80 6.43
N GLN A 168 -17.27 -2.44 6.89
CA GLN A 168 -18.53 -3.00 6.36
C GLN A 168 -18.67 -2.77 4.83
N VAL A 169 -18.33 -1.57 4.35
CA VAL A 169 -18.31 -1.27 2.91
C VAL A 169 -17.27 -2.13 2.19
N CYS A 170 -16.05 -2.24 2.74
CA CYS A 170 -14.99 -3.07 2.16
C CYS A 170 -15.39 -4.56 2.08
N GLU A 171 -15.94 -5.10 3.17
CA GLU A 171 -16.41 -6.49 3.28
C GLU A 171 -17.54 -6.78 2.29
N PHE A 172 -18.46 -5.83 2.09
CA PHE A 172 -19.47 -5.91 1.04
C PHE A 172 -18.85 -5.96 -0.36
N LEU A 173 -17.88 -5.08 -0.66
CA LEU A 173 -17.19 -5.05 -1.96
C LEU A 173 -16.39 -6.34 -2.23
N ILE A 174 -15.74 -6.90 -1.21
CA ILE A 174 -15.05 -8.19 -1.30
C ILE A 174 -16.05 -9.31 -1.61
N ARG A 175 -17.20 -9.36 -0.93
CA ARG A 175 -18.26 -10.34 -1.23
C ARG A 175 -18.76 -10.22 -2.66
N GLU A 176 -19.03 -9.00 -3.13
CA GLU A 176 -19.46 -8.76 -4.51
C GLU A 176 -18.39 -9.19 -5.52
N PHE A 177 -17.12 -8.91 -5.24
CA PHE A 177 -15.99 -9.35 -6.06
C PHE A 177 -15.90 -10.87 -6.13
N ASN A 178 -15.92 -11.57 -4.99
CA ASN A 178 -15.83 -13.03 -4.93
C ASN A 178 -17.04 -13.71 -5.58
N ARG A 179 -18.23 -13.11 -5.46
CA ARG A 179 -19.43 -13.58 -6.16
C ARG A 179 -19.31 -13.44 -7.68
N LYS A 180 -18.70 -12.35 -8.14
CA LYS A 180 -18.48 -12.05 -9.57
C LYS A 180 -17.34 -12.87 -10.17
N TYR A 181 -16.32 -13.20 -9.39
CA TYR A 181 -15.09 -13.87 -9.83
C TYR A 181 -14.75 -15.05 -8.92
N GLN A 182 -15.08 -16.27 -9.35
CA GLN A 182 -14.81 -17.49 -8.57
C GLN A 182 -13.31 -17.81 -8.48
N GLU A 183 -12.56 -17.57 -9.56
CA GLU A 183 -11.11 -17.77 -9.64
C GLU A 183 -10.45 -16.54 -10.27
N PRO A 184 -10.31 -15.43 -9.51
CA PRO A 184 -9.80 -14.17 -10.04
C PRO A 184 -8.33 -14.29 -10.46
N THR A 185 -8.03 -13.90 -11.71
CA THR A 185 -6.66 -13.83 -12.22
C THR A 185 -6.01 -12.47 -11.87
N ALA A 186 -4.69 -12.37 -12.06
CA ALA A 186 -3.97 -11.10 -11.88
C ALA A 186 -4.57 -9.96 -12.73
N GLU A 187 -5.02 -10.26 -13.95
CA GLU A 187 -5.67 -9.31 -14.85
C GLU A 187 -7.00 -8.78 -14.30
N VAL A 188 -7.77 -9.64 -13.61
CA VAL A 188 -9.02 -9.23 -12.95
C VAL A 188 -8.73 -8.22 -11.84
N TYR A 189 -7.74 -8.50 -10.98
CA TYR A 189 -7.34 -7.57 -9.92
C TYR A 189 -6.83 -6.23 -10.49
N VAL A 190 -6.02 -6.27 -11.55
CA VAL A 190 -5.54 -5.04 -12.23
C VAL A 190 -6.71 -4.24 -12.81
N SER A 191 -7.67 -4.92 -13.44
CA SER A 191 -8.86 -4.30 -14.02
C SER A 191 -9.73 -3.60 -12.97
N GLU A 192 -9.97 -4.24 -11.83
CA GLU A 192 -10.77 -3.66 -10.73
C GLU A 192 -10.00 -2.57 -9.96
N LEU A 193 -8.67 -2.62 -9.92
CA LEU A 193 -7.82 -1.57 -9.34
C LEU A 193 -7.76 -0.29 -10.20
N ALA A 194 -7.74 -0.42 -11.53
CA ALA A 194 -7.58 0.71 -12.45
C ALA A 194 -8.56 1.87 -12.20
N PRO A 195 -9.89 1.67 -12.06
CA PRO A 195 -10.82 2.76 -11.80
C PRO A 195 -10.63 3.38 -10.41
N LEU A 196 -10.20 2.61 -9.41
CA LEU A 196 -9.90 3.15 -8.06
C LEU A 196 -8.66 4.03 -8.09
N LYS A 197 -7.59 3.58 -8.77
CA LYS A 197 -6.35 4.36 -8.95
C LYS A 197 -6.59 5.64 -9.74
N LYS A 198 -7.37 5.57 -10.82
CA LYS A 198 -7.74 6.77 -11.58
C LYS A 198 -8.49 7.78 -10.71
N PHE A 199 -9.38 7.31 -9.84
CA PHE A 199 -10.08 8.19 -8.89
C PHE A 199 -9.12 8.82 -7.89
N THR A 200 -8.25 8.03 -7.25
CA THR A 200 -7.33 8.55 -6.22
C THR A 200 -6.28 9.49 -6.81
N GLU A 201 -5.73 9.17 -7.99
CA GLU A 201 -4.84 10.06 -8.75
C GLU A 201 -5.53 11.39 -9.07
N HIS A 202 -6.79 11.36 -9.52
CA HIS A 202 -7.55 12.58 -9.79
C HIS A 202 -7.81 13.40 -8.51
N ALA A 203 -8.25 12.72 -7.44
CA ALA A 203 -8.54 13.37 -6.16
C ALA A 203 -7.29 14.03 -5.55
N ASP A 204 -6.10 13.44 -5.73
CA ASP A 204 -4.82 13.98 -5.24
C ASP A 204 -4.44 15.33 -5.88
N TYR A 205 -5.01 15.69 -7.04
CA TYR A 205 -4.87 17.03 -7.63
C TYR A 205 -5.82 18.08 -7.04
N GLY A 206 -6.78 17.66 -6.21
CA GLY A 206 -7.73 18.55 -5.57
C GLY A 206 -7.10 19.46 -4.52
N LEU A 207 -7.72 20.63 -4.29
CA LEU A 207 -7.25 21.58 -3.27
C LEU A 207 -7.68 21.13 -1.87
N ILE A 208 -6.72 20.73 -1.03
CA ILE A 208 -6.96 20.31 0.37
C ILE A 208 -7.77 21.36 1.15
N ILE A 209 -7.47 22.65 0.98
CA ILE A 209 -8.19 23.75 1.62
C ILE A 209 -9.69 23.69 1.27
N SER A 210 -10.00 23.51 -0.02
CA SER A 210 -11.40 23.39 -0.46
C SER A 210 -12.08 22.15 0.10
N ALA A 211 -11.35 21.07 0.36
CA ALA A 211 -11.90 19.85 0.95
C ALA A 211 -12.24 20.04 2.44
N PHE A 212 -11.48 20.87 3.16
CA PHE A 212 -11.70 21.14 4.58
C PHE A 212 -12.79 22.19 4.80
N GLU A 213 -12.91 23.17 3.90
CA GLU A 213 -13.91 24.25 4.00
C GLU A 213 -15.32 23.84 3.55
N ARG A 214 -15.45 22.77 2.74
CA ARG A 214 -16.74 22.34 2.18
C ARG A 214 -17.17 20.99 2.75
N HIS A 215 -18.36 20.96 3.36
CA HIS A 215 -18.97 19.76 3.94
C HIS A 215 -20.09 19.21 3.05
N ASP A 216 -19.80 19.02 1.76
CA ASP A 216 -20.71 18.36 0.83
C ASP A 216 -20.42 16.84 0.72
N ASN A 217 -21.32 16.12 0.04
CA ASN A 217 -21.20 14.68 -0.21
C ASN A 217 -20.28 14.36 -1.40
N ASP A 218 -19.30 15.21 -1.67
CA ASP A 218 -18.35 15.02 -2.76
C ASP A 218 -17.28 13.99 -2.36
N HIS A 219 -17.17 12.91 -3.15
CA HIS A 219 -16.28 11.79 -2.82
C HIS A 219 -14.80 12.18 -2.83
N GLU A 220 -14.38 13.09 -3.72
CA GLU A 220 -12.97 13.49 -3.85
C GLU A 220 -12.53 14.33 -2.66
N ARG A 221 -13.37 15.29 -2.24
CA ARG A 221 -13.10 16.08 -1.03
C ARG A 221 -13.16 15.23 0.22
N GLU A 222 -14.08 14.28 0.28
CA GLU A 222 -14.16 13.33 1.39
C GLU A 222 -12.89 12.46 1.47
N TYR A 223 -12.38 12.00 0.32
CA TYR A 223 -11.13 11.25 0.23
C TYR A 223 -9.94 12.08 0.75
N LEU A 224 -9.84 13.34 0.31
CA LEU A 224 -8.81 14.28 0.79
C LEU A 224 -8.94 14.57 2.29
N ARG A 225 -10.17 14.73 2.81
CA ARG A 225 -10.42 14.92 4.25
C ARG A 225 -9.89 13.74 5.06
N ILE A 226 -10.19 12.51 4.65
CA ILE A 226 -9.72 11.33 5.36
C ILE A 226 -8.20 11.19 5.25
N LEU A 227 -7.63 11.34 4.04
CA LEU A 227 -6.21 11.16 3.78
C LEU A 227 -5.33 12.16 4.56
N HIS A 228 -5.81 13.39 4.75
CA HIS A 228 -5.08 14.45 5.43
C HIS A 228 -5.51 14.66 6.90
N GLY A 229 -6.11 13.62 7.51
CA GLY A 229 -6.40 13.61 8.95
C GLY A 229 -7.40 14.68 9.39
N TYR A 230 -8.34 15.08 8.53
CA TYR A 230 -9.38 16.05 8.88
C TYR A 230 -10.13 15.62 10.14
N TYR A 231 -10.62 14.38 10.16
CA TYR A 231 -11.39 13.76 11.25
C TYR A 231 -10.58 13.55 12.54
N GLU A 232 -9.25 13.58 12.46
CA GLU A 232 -8.36 13.42 13.61
C GLU A 232 -8.08 14.76 14.29
N ASN A 233 -8.19 15.86 13.53
CA ASN A 233 -7.74 17.20 13.93
C ASN A 233 -8.86 18.24 14.02
N HIS A 234 -10.04 17.97 13.45
CA HIS A 234 -11.16 18.91 13.39
C HIS A 234 -12.35 18.38 14.16
N ARG A 235 -13.18 19.30 14.66
CA ARG A 235 -14.45 18.91 15.25
C ARG A 235 -15.38 18.39 14.17
N CYS A 236 -15.89 17.18 14.36
CA CYS A 236 -16.92 16.61 13.49
C CYS A 236 -18.21 16.65 14.26
N GLU A 237 -19.23 17.32 13.74
CA GLU A 237 -20.54 17.38 14.40
C GLU A 237 -21.21 16.00 14.36
N GLN A 238 -20.73 15.10 15.23
CA GLN A 238 -21.20 13.78 15.69
C GLN A 238 -21.64 12.73 14.65
N HIS A 239 -21.77 13.07 13.36
CA HIS A 239 -22.19 12.16 12.31
C HIS A 239 -21.20 12.18 11.16
N ILE A 240 -20.30 11.19 11.18
CA ILE A 240 -19.56 10.82 9.98
C ILE A 240 -20.57 10.20 9.01
N GLY A 241 -20.82 10.88 7.89
CA GLY A 241 -21.85 10.50 6.93
C GLY A 241 -21.53 9.22 6.15
N ASN A 242 -22.55 8.69 5.47
CA ASN A 242 -22.41 7.53 4.59
C ASN A 242 -21.34 7.73 3.50
N THR A 243 -21.15 8.96 3.02
CA THR A 243 -20.12 9.32 2.04
C THR A 243 -18.72 8.97 2.54
N ALA A 244 -18.40 9.31 3.80
CA ALA A 244 -17.10 9.00 4.39
C ALA A 244 -16.88 7.49 4.53
N ALA A 245 -17.91 6.73 4.94
CA ALA A 245 -17.85 5.28 5.00
C ALA A 245 -17.61 4.65 3.63
N LEU A 246 -18.34 5.12 2.60
CA LEU A 246 -18.15 4.68 1.22
C LEU A 246 -16.75 4.96 0.72
N VAL A 247 -16.24 6.18 0.94
CA VAL A 247 -14.93 6.58 0.48
C VAL A 247 -13.82 5.82 1.19
N TYR A 248 -13.89 5.71 2.52
CA TYR A 248 -12.92 4.96 3.31
C TYR A 248 -12.92 3.47 2.94
N GLY A 249 -14.10 2.85 2.86
CA GLY A 249 -14.23 1.44 2.51
C GLY A 249 -13.76 1.14 1.09
N LYS A 250 -14.17 1.95 0.10
CA LYS A 250 -13.92 1.68 -1.32
C LYS A 250 -12.51 2.09 -1.78
N TYR A 251 -12.08 3.31 -1.49
CA TYR A 251 -10.85 3.87 -2.08
C TYR A 251 -9.63 3.71 -1.19
N ILE A 252 -9.79 3.32 0.08
CA ILE A 252 -8.68 3.03 0.98
C ILE A 252 -8.63 1.53 1.25
N LEU A 253 -9.61 0.97 1.98
CA LEU A 253 -9.53 -0.43 2.42
C LEU A 253 -9.63 -1.44 1.28
N TYR A 254 -10.60 -1.29 0.38
CA TYR A 254 -10.81 -2.23 -0.72
C TYR A 254 -9.70 -2.13 -1.78
N GLN A 255 -9.18 -0.94 -2.05
CA GLN A 255 -7.98 -0.78 -2.88
C GLN A 255 -6.77 -1.50 -2.26
N GLU A 256 -6.50 -1.30 -0.96
CA GLU A 256 -5.41 -1.99 -0.26
C GLU A 256 -5.57 -3.52 -0.31
N TRP A 257 -6.80 -4.02 -0.18
CA TRP A 257 -7.11 -5.44 -0.30
C TRP A 257 -6.82 -5.97 -1.71
N LEU A 258 -7.30 -5.31 -2.77
CA LEU A 258 -7.03 -5.69 -4.16
C LEU A 258 -5.52 -5.68 -4.47
N GLU A 259 -4.79 -4.68 -4.00
CA GLU A 259 -3.33 -4.62 -4.17
C GLU A 259 -2.62 -5.77 -3.46
N LYS A 260 -3.09 -6.16 -2.27
CA LYS A 260 -2.58 -7.33 -1.55
C LYS A 260 -2.85 -8.62 -2.33
N GLN A 261 -4.08 -8.83 -2.79
CA GLN A 261 -4.44 -10.02 -3.57
C GLN A 261 -3.65 -10.12 -4.88
N LEU A 262 -3.47 -9.00 -5.57
CA LEU A 262 -2.62 -8.92 -6.75
C LEU A 262 -1.18 -9.36 -6.44
N ARG A 263 -0.58 -8.86 -5.34
CA ARG A 263 0.76 -9.31 -4.89
C ARG A 263 0.79 -10.81 -4.61
N GLU A 264 -0.21 -11.34 -3.91
CA GLU A 264 -0.30 -12.76 -3.55
C GLU A 264 -0.45 -13.68 -4.78
N SER A 265 -1.19 -13.23 -5.80
CA SER A 265 -1.34 -13.97 -7.06
C SER A 265 -0.02 -14.21 -7.81
N PHE A 266 0.98 -13.34 -7.60
CA PHE A 266 2.32 -13.54 -8.13
C PHE A 266 3.16 -14.51 -7.29
N THR A 267 2.81 -14.71 -6.02
CA THR A 267 3.56 -15.57 -5.07
C THR A 267 3.07 -17.01 -5.03
N GLU A 268 1.77 -17.27 -5.26
CA GLU A 268 1.21 -18.63 -5.26
C GLU A 268 1.55 -19.45 -6.50
N ASN A 269 1.93 -18.77 -7.59
CA ASN A 269 2.78 -19.38 -8.60
C ASN A 269 4.12 -19.68 -7.92
N LYS A 270 4.25 -20.87 -7.29
CA LYS A 270 5.54 -21.46 -6.93
C LYS A 270 6.51 -21.04 -8.02
N PRO A 271 7.60 -20.31 -7.72
CA PRO A 271 8.54 -19.95 -8.76
C PRO A 271 8.89 -21.25 -9.46
N ARG A 272 8.52 -21.41 -10.73
CA ARG A 272 8.91 -22.54 -11.57
C ARG A 272 10.42 -22.63 -11.47
N GLY A 273 10.92 -23.45 -10.55
CA GLY A 273 12.30 -23.40 -10.06
C GLY A 273 12.88 -21.98 -10.02
N LEU A 274 12.88 -21.31 -8.86
CA LEU A 274 14.11 -20.59 -8.54
C LEU A 274 15.23 -21.62 -8.76
N PRO A 275 16.20 -21.40 -9.67
CA PRO A 275 17.34 -22.29 -9.70
C PRO A 275 17.89 -22.23 -8.28
N GLN A 276 17.81 -23.33 -7.54
CA GLN A 276 18.59 -23.47 -6.33
C GLN A 276 20.01 -23.15 -6.78
N LEU A 277 20.55 -22.04 -6.25
CA LEU A 277 21.96 -21.77 -6.40
C LEU A 277 22.65 -22.96 -5.75
N ASP A 278 23.17 -23.84 -6.60
CA ASP A 278 24.00 -24.96 -6.21
C ASP A 278 25.05 -24.40 -5.21
N PRO A 279 25.13 -24.90 -3.97
CA PRO A 279 26.03 -24.36 -2.95
C PRO A 279 27.49 -24.28 -3.42
N GLY A 280 27.88 -25.07 -4.44
CA GLY A 280 29.17 -24.99 -5.10
C GLY A 280 29.37 -23.82 -6.09
N LYS A 281 28.37 -22.97 -6.30
CA LYS A 281 28.38 -21.83 -7.27
C LYS A 281 28.29 -20.45 -6.63
N VAL A 282 28.19 -20.39 -5.30
CA VAL A 282 28.20 -19.13 -4.56
C VAL A 282 29.64 -18.86 -4.10
N SER A 283 30.24 -17.75 -4.53
CA SER A 283 31.61 -17.41 -4.10
C SER A 283 31.66 -17.27 -2.59
N ALA A 284 32.72 -17.76 -1.94
CA ALA A 284 32.91 -17.66 -0.48
C ALA A 284 32.70 -16.23 0.06
N ASP A 285 32.98 -15.21 -0.76
CA ASP A 285 32.81 -13.80 -0.44
C ASP A 285 31.34 -13.36 -0.32
N PHE A 286 30.41 -13.97 -1.07
CA PHE A 286 28.97 -13.71 -0.95
C PHE A 286 28.40 -14.35 0.31
N THR A 287 28.85 -15.56 0.64
CA THR A 287 28.52 -16.23 1.91
C THR A 287 29.04 -15.42 3.09
N LEU A 288 30.24 -14.83 2.99
CA LEU A 288 30.81 -13.97 4.03
C LEU A 288 30.04 -12.65 4.17
N GLY A 289 29.64 -12.01 3.07
CA GLY A 289 28.82 -10.80 3.06
C GLY A 289 27.42 -11.05 3.64
N GLN A 290 26.81 -12.20 3.32
CA GLN A 290 25.52 -12.61 3.85
C GLN A 290 25.61 -13.00 5.32
N GLU A 291 26.66 -13.72 5.75
CA GLU A 291 26.92 -13.99 7.17
C GLU A 291 27.20 -12.72 7.97
N LEU A 292 27.92 -11.75 7.40
CA LEU A 292 28.21 -10.48 8.05
C LEU A 292 26.92 -9.66 8.22
N PHE A 293 26.12 -9.55 7.15
CA PHE A 293 24.80 -8.93 7.21
C PHE A 293 23.90 -9.61 8.25
N ASP A 294 23.84 -10.95 8.24
CA ASP A 294 23.08 -11.75 9.21
C ASP A 294 23.59 -11.57 10.64
N ARG A 295 24.91 -11.44 10.87
CA ARG A 295 25.49 -11.22 12.20
C ARG A 295 25.18 -9.80 12.71
N ILE A 296 25.24 -8.78 11.86
CA ILE A 296 24.88 -7.40 12.23
C ILE A 296 23.35 -7.30 12.46
N TYR A 297 22.55 -7.99 11.64
CA TYR A 297 21.10 -8.10 11.74
C TYR A 297 20.62 -8.85 13.01
N ARG A 298 21.20 -10.02 13.31
CA ARG A 298 20.84 -10.84 14.49
C ARG A 298 21.26 -10.20 15.81
N ARG A 299 22.32 -9.38 15.82
CA ARG A 299 22.75 -8.64 17.01
C ARG A 299 21.97 -7.34 17.25
N ASN A 300 20.95 -7.05 16.43
CA ASN A 300 20.11 -5.86 16.51
C ASN A 300 20.90 -4.54 16.37
N LEU A 301 22.13 -4.62 15.87
CA LEU A 301 23.06 -3.50 15.81
C LEU A 301 22.60 -2.49 14.76
N LEU A 302 22.01 -2.93 13.65
CA LEU A 302 21.45 -2.05 12.60
C LEU A 302 20.42 -1.02 13.13
N ALA A 303 19.65 -1.34 14.19
CA ALA A 303 18.70 -0.39 14.75
C ALA A 303 19.36 0.80 15.48
N ASP A 304 20.62 0.65 15.92
CA ASP A 304 21.39 1.72 16.55
C ASP A 304 22.06 2.67 15.53
N PHE A 305 22.18 2.26 14.26
CA PHE A 305 22.93 2.99 13.22
C PHE A 305 22.06 3.82 12.26
N PHE A 306 20.75 3.54 12.16
CA PHE A 306 19.89 4.18 11.17
C PHE A 306 18.79 5.00 11.83
N LEU A 307 18.87 6.31 11.68
CA LEU A 307 17.73 7.22 11.86
C LEU A 307 17.01 7.36 10.52
N VAL A 308 16.00 6.53 10.30
CA VAL A 308 15.09 6.64 9.15
C VAL A 308 14.07 7.75 9.43
N PRO A 309 13.51 8.43 8.41
CA PRO A 309 12.33 9.24 8.61
C PRO A 309 11.30 8.41 9.39
N ALA A 310 10.74 8.97 10.46
CA ALA A 310 9.60 8.35 11.10
C ALA A 310 8.54 8.21 10.01
N PRO A 311 8.01 7.00 9.76
CA PRO A 311 6.90 6.86 8.85
C PRO A 311 5.81 7.83 9.33
N PRO A 312 5.06 8.47 8.42
CA PRO A 312 3.82 9.11 8.85
C PRO A 312 3.03 8.08 9.68
N ALA A 313 2.27 8.53 10.67
CA ALA A 313 1.59 7.65 11.65
C ALA A 313 0.76 6.51 10.99
N SER A 314 0.46 6.62 9.70
CA SER A 314 0.03 5.55 8.80
C SER A 314 1.19 5.05 7.90
N GLY A 315 1.61 3.80 8.09
CA GLY A 315 2.75 3.17 7.42
C GLY A 315 2.65 3.03 5.90
N ARG A 316 3.03 4.08 5.16
CA ARG A 316 3.24 4.04 3.71
C ARG A 316 4.72 4.28 3.39
N PHE A 317 5.37 3.29 2.78
CA PHE A 317 6.54 3.50 1.94
C PHE A 317 6.06 3.39 0.49
N TRP A 318 6.34 4.40 -0.33
CA TRP A 318 6.09 4.35 -1.76
C TRP A 318 7.36 3.86 -2.47
N TYR A 319 7.22 2.82 -3.29
CA TYR A 319 8.09 2.57 -4.42
C TYR A 319 7.19 2.24 -5.62
N ASP A 320 7.22 3.10 -6.63
CA ASP A 320 6.61 2.80 -7.91
C ASP A 320 7.60 1.96 -8.73
N ILE A 321 7.23 0.71 -9.03
CA ILE A 321 7.98 -0.20 -9.92
C ILE A 321 7.22 -0.39 -11.24
N ASN A 322 6.18 0.40 -11.51
CA ASN A 322 5.45 0.34 -12.77
C ASN A 322 5.93 1.42 -13.74
N ASP A 323 7.05 1.11 -14.39
CA ASP A 323 7.24 1.55 -15.77
C ASP A 323 7.63 0.35 -16.63
N ARG A 324 6.61 -0.47 -16.96
CA ARG A 324 6.74 -1.61 -17.89
C ARG A 324 6.67 -1.16 -19.36
N GLU A 325 6.58 0.13 -19.65
CA GLU A 325 6.46 0.63 -21.03
C GLU A 325 7.77 1.20 -21.60
N THR A 326 8.88 1.11 -20.87
CA THR A 326 10.20 1.41 -21.43
C THR A 326 11.19 0.28 -21.20
N ASP A 327 11.74 -0.28 -22.29
CA ASP A 327 12.90 -1.18 -22.32
C ASP A 327 14.20 -0.52 -21.80
N ASP A 328 14.10 0.57 -21.02
CA ASP A 328 15.22 1.32 -20.47
C ASP A 328 15.34 1.12 -18.95
N PRO A 329 16.22 0.22 -18.49
CA PRO A 329 16.50 0.01 -17.06
C PRO A 329 17.20 1.20 -16.37
N ALA A 330 17.39 2.36 -17.04
CA ALA A 330 17.96 3.56 -16.45
C ALA A 330 16.95 4.45 -15.70
N LYS A 331 15.65 4.12 -15.67
CA LYS A 331 14.66 4.80 -14.83
C LYS A 331 14.65 4.22 -13.40
N VAL A 332 15.78 4.35 -12.70
CA VAL A 332 15.84 4.09 -11.25
C VAL A 332 15.63 5.42 -10.52
N VAL A 333 14.66 5.39 -9.60
CA VAL A 333 14.17 6.50 -8.78
C VAL A 333 15.31 7.22 -8.05
N ARG A 334 15.40 8.55 -8.20
CA ARG A 334 16.22 9.40 -7.32
C ARG A 334 15.43 9.72 -6.05
N VAL A 335 15.94 9.29 -4.89
CA VAL A 335 15.42 9.75 -3.59
C VAL A 335 16.02 11.13 -3.30
N SER A 336 15.18 12.16 -3.30
CA SER A 336 15.57 13.46 -2.73
C SER A 336 15.01 13.54 -1.30
N PRO A 337 15.83 13.87 -0.29
CA PRO A 337 15.36 13.99 1.08
C PRO A 337 14.69 15.36 1.25
N LEU A 338 13.40 15.46 0.95
CA LEU A 338 12.61 16.64 1.29
C LEU A 338 11.82 16.41 2.59
N SER A 339 12.33 17.06 3.64
CA SER A 339 11.62 17.59 4.81
C SER A 339 10.50 16.75 5.44
N ILE A 340 10.86 15.77 6.26
CA ILE A 340 9.99 15.23 7.32
C ILE A 340 10.72 15.44 8.66
N PRO A 341 10.13 16.14 9.65
CA PRO A 341 10.86 16.61 10.84
C PRO A 341 11.05 15.55 11.92
N GLN A 342 10.53 14.33 11.76
CA GLN A 342 10.71 13.26 12.73
C GLN A 342 11.51 12.11 12.13
N ARG A 343 12.54 11.66 12.85
CA ARG A 343 13.37 10.49 12.52
C ARG A 343 13.20 9.44 13.62
N ARG A 344 13.04 8.16 13.26
CA ARG A 344 13.03 7.03 14.20
C ARG A 344 14.20 6.08 13.93
N ARG A 345 14.54 5.26 14.93
CA ARG A 345 15.46 4.14 14.72
C ARG A 345 14.87 3.13 13.74
N ALA A 346 15.67 2.66 12.78
CA ALA A 346 15.26 1.63 11.84
C ALA A 346 14.94 0.32 12.57
N THR A 347 13.97 -0.41 12.05
CA THR A 347 13.49 -1.67 12.61
C THR A 347 13.93 -2.83 11.75
N LYS A 348 13.90 -4.04 12.32
CA LYS A 348 14.30 -5.27 11.65
C LYS A 348 13.61 -5.50 10.29
N SER A 349 12.34 -5.10 10.14
CA SER A 349 11.58 -5.20 8.88
C SER A 349 12.05 -4.26 7.78
N ASP A 350 12.63 -3.10 8.13
CA ASP A 350 13.12 -2.11 7.16
C ASP A 350 14.30 -2.69 6.34
N PHE A 351 15.05 -3.64 6.91
CA PHE A 351 16.24 -4.25 6.29
C PHE A 351 15.94 -5.51 5.46
N VAL A 352 14.86 -6.23 5.75
CA VAL A 352 14.41 -7.36 4.93
C VAL A 352 14.06 -6.89 3.51
N LEU A 353 13.44 -5.71 3.41
CA LEU A 353 13.07 -5.07 2.14
C LEU A 353 14.28 -4.80 1.24
N VAL A 354 15.40 -4.35 1.83
CA VAL A 354 16.65 -4.06 1.10
C VAL A 354 17.30 -5.36 0.63
N HIS A 355 17.30 -6.39 1.46
CA HIS A 355 17.83 -7.71 1.10
C HIS A 355 17.05 -8.34 -0.07
N ASP A 356 15.72 -8.20 -0.07
CA ASP A 356 14.87 -8.70 -1.16
C ASP A 356 15.10 -7.93 -2.47
N GLN A 357 15.37 -6.63 -2.41
CA GLN A 357 15.70 -5.81 -3.58
C GLN A 357 17.04 -6.18 -4.23
N VAL A 358 18.05 -6.53 -3.44
CA VAL A 358 19.34 -7.03 -3.97
C VAL A 358 19.14 -8.32 -4.76
N ASN A 359 18.23 -9.19 -4.31
CA ASN A 359 17.93 -10.47 -4.98
C ASN A 359 17.09 -10.32 -6.26
N ILE A 360 16.37 -9.20 -6.43
CA ILE A 360 15.57 -8.91 -7.63
C ILE A 360 16.46 -8.44 -8.80
N ILE A 361 17.57 -7.76 -8.53
CA ILE A 361 18.49 -7.30 -9.58
C ILE A 361 19.44 -8.43 -10.00
N ARG A 362 18.96 -9.30 -10.89
CA ARG A 362 19.68 -10.52 -11.33
C ARG A 362 20.97 -10.27 -12.13
N ASP A 363 21.10 -9.11 -12.77
CA ASP A 363 22.29 -8.78 -13.58
C ASP A 363 23.22 -7.81 -12.84
N ILE A 364 24.30 -8.35 -12.27
CA ILE A 364 25.37 -7.62 -11.58
C ILE A 364 26.11 -6.63 -12.49
N LYS A 365 25.97 -6.75 -13.83
CA LYS A 365 26.55 -5.80 -14.80
C LYS A 365 25.56 -4.68 -15.17
N SER A 366 24.30 -4.80 -14.78
CA SER A 366 23.28 -3.79 -15.08
C SER A 366 23.64 -2.44 -14.46
N LYS A 367 23.20 -1.38 -15.12
CA LYS A 367 23.38 -0.01 -14.61
C LYS A 367 22.58 0.21 -13.32
N ALA A 368 21.42 -0.45 -13.19
CA ALA A 368 20.60 -0.45 -11.99
C ALA A 368 21.32 -1.07 -10.79
N TYR A 369 21.99 -2.22 -10.96
CA TYR A 369 22.81 -2.82 -9.89
C TYR A 369 23.91 -1.88 -9.45
N ARG A 370 24.63 -1.26 -10.39
CA ARG A 370 25.69 -0.29 -10.08
C ARG A 370 25.17 0.92 -9.31
N HIS A 371 24.05 1.51 -9.74
CA HIS A 371 23.43 2.63 -9.02
C HIS A 371 22.99 2.25 -7.61
N PHE A 372 22.38 1.08 -7.44
CA PHE A 372 22.03 0.57 -6.12
C PHE A 372 23.26 0.43 -5.20
N ILE A 373 24.36 -0.14 -5.72
CA ILE A 373 25.60 -0.31 -4.96
C ILE A 373 26.23 1.05 -4.61
N ASP A 374 26.21 2.02 -5.53
CA ASP A 374 26.72 3.37 -5.31
C ASP A 374 25.92 4.12 -4.23
N ASP A 375 24.59 3.99 -4.24
CA ASP A 375 23.70 4.58 -3.24
C ASP A 375 23.90 3.92 -1.86
N LEU A 376 24.05 2.60 -1.82
CA LEU A 376 24.36 1.84 -0.60
C LEU A 376 25.72 2.26 0.00
N ILE A 377 26.76 2.37 -0.85
CA ILE A 377 28.08 2.86 -0.45
C ILE A 377 27.96 4.28 0.12
N THR A 378 27.24 5.17 -0.54
CA THR A 378 27.07 6.56 -0.12
C THR A 378 26.41 6.63 1.26
N CYS A 379 25.36 5.83 1.49
CA CYS A 379 24.70 5.73 2.79
C CYS A 379 25.66 5.24 3.89
N LEU A 380 26.42 4.18 3.62
CA LEU A 380 27.38 3.63 4.59
C LEU A 380 28.52 4.64 4.90
N GLN A 381 28.99 5.39 3.91
CA GLN A 381 30.01 6.42 4.11
C GLN A 381 29.50 7.60 4.95
N GLN A 382 28.27 8.07 4.69
CA GLN A 382 27.64 9.11 5.51
C GLN A 382 27.42 8.65 6.95
N MET A 383 27.04 7.39 7.14
CA MET A 383 26.90 6.76 8.45
C MET A 383 28.24 6.73 9.21
N ILE A 384 29.32 6.26 8.56
CA ILE A 384 30.66 6.26 9.16
C ILE A 384 31.10 7.69 9.55
N GLY A 385 30.84 8.67 8.68
CA GLY A 385 31.12 10.09 8.96
C GLY A 385 30.39 10.59 10.21
N PHE A 386 29.07 10.40 10.26
CA PHE A 386 28.23 10.79 11.40
C PHE A 386 28.73 10.19 12.72
N HIS A 387 29.10 8.91 12.73
CA HIS A 387 29.57 8.23 13.94
C HIS A 387 31.01 8.61 14.33
N ARG A 388 31.85 9.00 13.36
CA ARG A 388 33.17 9.59 13.63
C ARG A 388 33.05 10.98 14.24
N ASP A 389 32.01 11.72 13.89
CA ASP A 389 31.75 13.09 14.35
C ASP A 389 30.99 13.16 15.69
N LEU A 390 30.48 12.04 16.22
CA LEU A 390 29.91 11.99 17.57
C LEU A 390 30.97 12.43 18.60
N SER A 391 30.71 13.57 19.24
CA SER A 391 31.67 14.42 19.94
C SER A 391 32.17 13.94 21.31
N LYS A 392 31.91 12.68 21.68
CA LYS A 392 32.41 12.09 22.94
C LYS A 392 32.99 10.68 22.71
N PRO A 393 34.33 10.53 22.65
CA PRO A 393 34.99 9.23 22.52
C PRO A 393 34.62 8.22 23.61
N GLU A 394 34.23 8.71 24.79
CA GLU A 394 33.89 7.94 25.99
C GLU A 394 32.57 7.15 25.87
N GLU A 395 31.69 7.52 24.94
CA GLU A 395 30.43 6.82 24.68
C GLU A 395 30.59 5.67 23.66
N ARG A 396 31.78 5.51 23.08
CA ARG A 396 32.07 4.47 22.09
C ARG A 396 32.56 3.21 22.81
N LYS A 397 31.67 2.22 22.98
CA LYS A 397 32.07 0.87 23.39
C LYS A 397 33.05 0.28 22.36
N GLU A 398 33.96 -0.59 22.78
CA GLU A 398 34.96 -1.24 21.91
C GLU A 398 34.34 -1.89 20.66
N ASP A 399 33.11 -2.39 20.79
CA ASP A 399 32.32 -2.98 19.70
C ASP A 399 31.93 -1.97 18.61
N HIS A 400 31.88 -0.67 18.92
CA HIS A 400 31.50 0.38 17.98
C HIS A 400 32.62 0.66 16.96
N TYR A 401 33.88 0.64 17.39
CA TYR A 401 35.03 0.80 16.49
C TYR A 401 35.20 -0.40 15.56
N LYS A 402 35.02 -1.62 16.09
CA LYS A 402 35.01 -2.86 15.29
C LYS A 402 33.92 -2.84 14.23
N LEU A 403 32.78 -2.22 14.51
CA LEU A 403 31.68 -2.11 13.55
C LEU A 403 31.93 -1.06 12.47
N LEU A 404 32.56 0.07 12.80
CA LEU A 404 33.01 1.04 11.80
C LEU A 404 34.06 0.45 10.85
N GLU A 405 35.01 -0.31 11.39
CA GLU A 405 36.03 -1.03 10.62
C GLU A 405 35.39 -2.06 9.67
N LEU A 406 34.45 -2.87 10.18
CA LEU A 406 33.68 -3.82 9.36
C LEU A 406 32.85 -3.14 8.27
N ALA A 407 32.24 -1.99 8.56
CA ALA A 407 31.48 -1.22 7.56
C ALA A 407 32.41 -0.63 6.48
N GLU A 408 33.60 -0.17 6.84
CA GLU A 408 34.61 0.30 5.89
C GLU A 408 35.14 -0.82 5.00
N ASP A 409 35.40 -1.99 5.57
CA ASP A 409 35.84 -3.15 4.81
C ASP A 409 34.74 -3.68 3.88
N PHE A 410 33.48 -3.60 4.31
CA PHE A 410 32.34 -3.91 3.45
C PHE A 410 32.20 -2.92 2.29
N ILE A 411 32.41 -1.62 2.53
CA ILE A 411 32.44 -0.60 1.45
C ILE A 411 33.58 -0.87 0.47
N LYS A 412 34.79 -1.21 0.96
CA LYS A 412 35.92 -1.58 0.10
C LYS A 412 35.56 -2.80 -0.75
N TRP A 413 34.89 -3.79 -0.18
CA TRP A 413 34.42 -4.97 -0.89
C TRP A 413 33.39 -4.62 -1.98
N LEU A 414 32.36 -3.83 -1.64
CA LEU A 414 31.34 -3.36 -2.59
C LEU A 414 31.98 -2.59 -3.77
N LYS A 415 32.97 -1.72 -3.49
CA LYS A 415 33.71 -0.96 -4.50
C LYS A 415 34.63 -1.80 -5.37
N ALA A 416 35.22 -2.86 -4.81
CA ALA A 416 36.05 -3.79 -5.57
C ALA A 416 35.22 -4.62 -6.57
N GLY A 417 33.90 -4.69 -6.35
CA GLY A 417 32.96 -5.52 -7.08
C GLY A 417 33.14 -7.01 -6.71
N PRO A 418 32.08 -7.83 -6.75
CA PRO A 418 32.22 -9.27 -6.55
C PRO A 418 33.13 -9.81 -7.66
N LYS A 419 34.35 -10.22 -7.28
CA LYS A 419 35.27 -10.88 -8.21
C LYS A 419 34.68 -12.26 -8.50
N LEU A 420 34.05 -12.38 -9.66
CA LEU A 420 33.76 -13.69 -10.24
C LEU A 420 35.12 -14.39 -10.40
N THR A 421 35.46 -15.29 -9.49
CA THR A 421 36.62 -16.16 -9.66
C THR A 421 36.34 -17.00 -10.89
N ALA A 422 36.95 -16.61 -12.01
CA ALA A 422 36.86 -17.37 -13.24
C ALA A 422 37.39 -18.77 -12.96
N ASN A 423 36.57 -19.78 -13.22
CA ASN A 423 37.05 -21.16 -13.29
C ASN A 423 38.19 -21.21 -14.31
N PRO A 424 39.32 -21.87 -13.99
CA PRO A 424 40.43 -21.99 -14.92
C PRO A 424 40.06 -23.02 -16.00
N SER A 425 39.47 -22.57 -17.11
CA SER A 425 39.54 -23.35 -18.35
C SER A 425 39.27 -22.51 -19.60
N LYS A 426 40.15 -22.73 -20.57
CA LYS A 426 40.11 -22.41 -22.01
C LYS A 426 40.56 -21.01 -22.42
N SER A 427 41.87 -20.99 -22.69
CA SER A 427 42.55 -20.14 -23.68
C SER A 427 41.76 -20.00 -24.99
N GLY A 428 41.56 -18.76 -25.42
CA GLY A 428 41.05 -18.40 -26.74
C GLY A 428 41.62 -17.05 -27.16
N THR A 429 42.16 -17.02 -28.37
CA THR A 429 43.14 -16.09 -28.95
C THR A 429 42.68 -14.64 -29.09
N LYS A 430 43.58 -13.70 -28.80
CA LYS A 430 43.43 -12.25 -29.03
C LYS A 430 43.55 -11.90 -30.53
N GLY A 431 42.67 -11.02 -31.00
CA GLY A 431 42.88 -10.20 -32.20
C GLY A 431 42.83 -8.73 -31.80
N GLU A 432 43.96 -8.02 -31.97
CA GLU A 432 44.08 -6.58 -31.74
C GLU A 432 43.62 -5.82 -33.00
N ALA A 433 42.67 -4.91 -32.83
CA ALA A 433 42.36 -3.87 -33.82
C ALA A 433 42.61 -2.51 -33.18
N LEU A 434 43.48 -1.73 -33.82
CA LEU A 434 43.83 -0.35 -33.49
C LEU A 434 42.63 0.58 -33.78
N SER A 435 42.06 1.21 -32.75
CA SER A 435 41.17 2.36 -32.90
C SER A 435 41.86 3.63 -32.39
N GLY A 436 41.88 4.66 -33.24
CA GLY A 436 42.42 5.98 -32.93
C GLY A 436 41.58 6.73 -31.88
N PRO A 437 42.02 7.92 -31.44
CA PRO A 437 41.37 8.67 -30.38
C PRO A 437 39.96 9.11 -30.82
N GLU A 438 38.95 8.47 -30.21
CA GLU A 438 37.55 8.78 -30.39
C GLU A 438 37.25 10.14 -29.72
N VAL A 439 37.13 11.19 -30.51
CA VAL A 439 36.67 12.51 -30.04
C VAL A 439 35.20 12.35 -29.65
N LYS A 440 34.93 12.26 -28.35
CA LYS A 440 33.56 12.26 -27.83
C LYS A 440 32.93 13.63 -28.12
N MET A 441 32.10 13.69 -29.16
CA MET A 441 31.21 14.83 -29.36
C MET A 441 30.30 14.94 -28.14
N GLU A 442 30.29 16.12 -27.51
CA GLU A 442 29.47 16.36 -26.33
C GLU A 442 27.99 16.27 -26.71
N GLU A 443 27.30 15.29 -26.14
CA GLU A 443 25.91 14.98 -26.46
C GLU A 443 24.98 16.15 -26.13
N THR A 444 24.25 16.65 -27.12
CA THR A 444 23.28 17.75 -26.89
C THR A 444 22.03 17.20 -26.18
N PRO A 445 21.60 17.77 -25.04
CA PRO A 445 20.42 17.31 -24.33
C PRO A 445 19.12 17.50 -25.12
N GLN A 446 18.20 16.52 -25.06
CA GLN A 446 16.90 16.57 -25.78
C GLN A 446 16.08 17.85 -25.53
N PRO A 447 16.01 18.42 -24.31
CA PRO A 447 15.32 19.69 -24.08
C PRO A 447 15.91 20.88 -24.86
N VAL A 448 17.23 20.90 -25.09
CA VAL A 448 17.91 21.94 -25.88
C VAL A 448 17.54 21.79 -27.35
N ILE A 449 17.55 20.56 -27.87
CA ILE A 449 17.18 20.24 -29.25
C ILE A 449 15.72 20.64 -29.53
N ALA A 450 14.80 20.28 -28.62
CA ALA A 450 13.38 20.62 -28.74
C ALA A 450 13.15 22.14 -28.82
N LEU A 451 13.78 22.91 -27.92
CA LEU A 451 13.71 24.38 -27.94
C LEU A 451 14.35 24.97 -29.20
N ALA A 452 15.47 24.41 -29.67
CA ALA A 452 16.12 24.87 -30.89
C ALA A 452 15.22 24.67 -32.12
N CYS A 453 14.55 23.51 -32.25
CA CYS A 453 13.58 23.27 -33.31
C CYS A 453 12.37 24.22 -33.21
N TYR A 454 11.88 24.51 -32.01
CA TYR A 454 10.83 25.53 -31.80
C TYR A 454 11.26 26.90 -32.34
N TYR A 455 12.45 27.40 -32.01
CA TYR A 455 12.93 28.69 -32.51
C TYR A 455 13.24 28.70 -34.01
N LYS A 456 13.62 27.55 -34.59
CA LYS A 456 13.80 27.38 -36.05
C LYS A 456 12.48 27.30 -36.82
N ASN A 457 11.33 27.23 -36.13
CA ASN A 457 10.04 26.84 -36.70
C ASN A 457 10.09 25.47 -37.41
N GLU A 458 10.95 24.55 -36.93
CA GLU A 458 11.02 23.16 -37.39
C GLU A 458 10.07 22.32 -36.54
N LYS A 459 8.92 21.94 -37.11
CA LYS A 459 7.91 21.16 -36.39
C LYS A 459 8.42 19.75 -36.12
N ILE A 460 8.41 19.34 -34.84
CA ILE A 460 8.64 17.95 -34.46
C ILE A 460 7.29 17.23 -34.31
N ASP A 461 7.14 16.13 -35.04
CA ASP A 461 6.07 15.16 -34.87
C ASP A 461 6.64 13.75 -34.66
N ARG A 462 5.77 12.76 -34.44
CA ARG A 462 6.20 11.38 -34.20
C ARG A 462 6.94 10.79 -35.40
N ALA A 463 6.62 11.21 -36.63
CA ALA A 463 7.21 10.66 -37.84
C ALA A 463 8.65 11.14 -38.04
N ASN A 464 8.95 12.40 -37.71
CA ASN A 464 10.27 13.00 -37.92
C ASN A 464 11.17 13.07 -36.67
N SER A 465 10.62 12.85 -35.46
CA SER A 465 11.38 13.00 -34.21
C SER A 465 12.63 12.12 -34.13
N ARG A 466 12.58 10.90 -34.69
CA ARG A 466 13.72 9.97 -34.73
C ARG A 466 14.83 10.45 -35.65
N GLU A 467 14.48 11.03 -36.80
CA GLU A 467 15.45 11.58 -37.73
C GLU A 467 16.14 12.81 -37.12
N ILE A 468 15.36 13.69 -36.48
CA ILE A 468 15.88 14.91 -35.86
C ILE A 468 16.84 14.57 -34.72
N ILE A 469 16.48 13.65 -33.81
CA ILE A 469 17.37 13.31 -32.68
C ILE A 469 18.69 12.67 -33.14
N GLN A 470 18.67 11.91 -34.24
CA GLN A 470 19.88 11.30 -34.81
C GLN A 470 20.91 12.32 -35.30
N ARG A 471 20.51 13.53 -35.67
CA ARG A 471 21.43 14.60 -36.10
C ARG A 471 22.26 15.17 -34.94
N TYR A 472 21.76 15.07 -33.71
CA TYR A 472 22.37 15.72 -32.53
C TYR A 472 22.85 14.72 -31.47
N ASN A 473 22.14 13.61 -31.28
CA ASN A 473 22.47 12.60 -30.28
C ASN A 473 21.98 11.20 -30.72
N PRO A 474 22.79 10.48 -31.53
CA PRO A 474 22.48 9.13 -31.98
C PRO A 474 22.35 8.17 -30.78
N GLY A 475 21.16 7.59 -30.58
CA GLY A 475 20.90 6.63 -29.49
C GLY A 475 19.83 7.09 -28.49
N GLN A 476 19.39 8.34 -28.56
CA GLN A 476 18.27 8.85 -27.75
C GLN A 476 16.91 8.59 -28.41
N SER A 477 15.85 8.50 -27.59
CA SER A 477 14.48 8.23 -28.04
C SER A 477 13.85 9.44 -28.76
N GLY A 478 13.33 9.22 -29.97
CA GLY A 478 12.56 10.21 -30.72
C GLY A 478 11.27 10.64 -30.01
N ASP A 479 10.55 9.69 -29.40
CA ASP A 479 9.30 10.00 -28.68
C ASP A 479 9.52 10.96 -27.52
N LYS A 480 10.62 10.81 -26.78
CA LYS A 480 10.98 11.73 -25.70
C LYS A 480 11.32 13.13 -26.21
N LEU A 481 11.95 13.24 -27.39
CA LEU A 481 12.16 14.53 -28.05
C LEU A 481 10.82 15.17 -28.44
N TYR A 482 9.88 14.41 -28.99
CA TYR A 482 8.54 14.89 -29.34
C TYR A 482 7.79 15.43 -28.11
N HIS A 483 7.81 14.72 -26.97
CA HIS A 483 7.18 15.20 -25.74
C HIS A 483 7.80 16.51 -25.22
N HIS A 484 9.12 16.63 -25.27
CA HIS A 484 9.78 17.90 -24.94
C HIS A 484 9.37 19.02 -25.88
N TYR A 485 9.24 18.75 -27.18
CA TYR A 485 8.81 19.74 -28.16
C TYR A 485 7.41 20.28 -27.88
N ILE A 486 6.43 19.40 -27.61
CA ILE A 486 5.07 19.83 -27.22
C ILE A 486 5.09 20.66 -25.94
N PHE A 487 5.86 20.24 -24.94
CA PHE A 487 5.97 21.01 -23.70
C PHE A 487 6.51 22.42 -23.96
N TYR A 488 7.60 22.55 -24.71
CA TYR A 488 8.22 23.85 -24.97
C TYR A 488 7.48 24.70 -25.99
N SER A 489 6.75 24.14 -26.95
CA SER A 489 5.93 24.94 -27.87
C SER A 489 4.88 25.78 -27.14
N ASP A 490 4.38 25.26 -26.01
CA ASP A 490 3.31 25.87 -25.24
C ASP A 490 3.85 26.74 -24.07
N HIS A 491 5.06 26.43 -23.59
CA HIS A 491 5.62 26.98 -22.35
C HIS A 491 6.99 27.65 -22.51
N ALA A 492 7.47 27.88 -23.73
CA ALA A 492 8.74 28.56 -23.97
C ALA A 492 8.84 29.86 -23.14
N ASN A 493 9.94 29.99 -22.38
CA ASN A 493 10.36 31.23 -21.70
C ASN A 493 9.45 31.78 -20.61
N ARG A 494 8.63 30.93 -20.01
CA ARG A 494 7.82 31.29 -18.84
C ARG A 494 8.60 31.07 -17.54
N VAL A 495 8.74 32.15 -16.76
CA VAL A 495 9.03 32.07 -15.32
C VAL A 495 7.69 31.82 -14.63
N SER A 496 7.54 30.66 -14.00
CA SER A 496 6.28 30.31 -13.33
C SER A 496 6.28 30.84 -11.89
N PRO A 497 5.15 31.32 -11.36
CA PRO A 497 5.03 31.62 -9.94
C PRO A 497 5.38 30.36 -9.12
N GLY A 498 6.39 30.45 -8.26
CA GLY A 498 6.87 29.33 -7.45
C GLY A 498 8.10 28.58 -8.00
N ASP A 499 8.69 29.00 -9.12
CA ASP A 499 9.98 28.45 -9.56
C ASP A 499 11.07 28.67 -8.49
N THR A 500 11.77 27.60 -8.10
CA THR A 500 12.91 27.70 -7.17
C THR A 500 14.15 28.25 -7.87
N LYS A 501 15.13 28.77 -7.12
CA LYS A 501 16.42 29.26 -7.67
C LYS A 501 17.11 28.23 -8.57
N THR A 502 17.05 26.94 -8.21
CA THR A 502 17.63 25.84 -8.99
C THR A 502 16.89 25.63 -10.31
N ILE A 503 15.56 25.70 -10.31
CA ILE A 503 14.74 25.58 -11.53
C ILE A 503 15.04 26.75 -12.47
N THR A 504 15.10 27.97 -11.95
CA THR A 504 15.45 29.17 -12.73
C THR A 504 16.84 29.05 -13.35
N LYS A 505 17.84 28.59 -12.58
CA LYS A 505 19.20 28.34 -13.09
C LYS A 505 19.22 27.33 -14.24
N ASN A 506 18.53 26.19 -14.07
CA ASN A 506 18.49 25.14 -15.10
C ASN A 506 17.79 25.60 -16.40
N LYS A 507 16.75 26.45 -16.28
CA LYS A 507 16.08 27.08 -17.44
C LYS A 507 17.04 28.05 -18.15
N LEU A 508 17.77 28.87 -17.40
CA LEU A 508 18.76 29.79 -17.95
C LEU A 508 19.87 29.05 -18.71
N GLU A 509 20.48 28.03 -18.10
CA GLU A 509 21.53 27.23 -18.74
C GLU A 509 21.05 26.57 -20.04
N ARG A 510 19.80 26.09 -20.05
CA ARG A 510 19.19 25.52 -21.26
C ARG A 510 19.05 26.56 -22.36
N LEU A 511 18.58 27.77 -22.05
CA LEU A 511 18.42 28.83 -23.04
C LEU A 511 19.75 29.31 -23.60
N LEU A 512 20.79 29.40 -22.77
CA LEU A 512 22.15 29.72 -23.21
C LEU A 512 22.66 28.69 -24.24
N LYS A 513 22.52 27.39 -23.93
CA LYS A 513 22.88 26.31 -24.86
C LYS A 513 22.07 26.34 -26.16
N VAL A 514 20.81 26.75 -26.11
CA VAL A 514 19.98 26.91 -27.32
C VAL A 514 20.51 28.06 -28.18
N VAL A 515 20.88 29.20 -27.57
CA VAL A 515 21.46 30.33 -28.30
C VAL A 515 22.77 29.94 -28.97
N GLU A 516 23.63 29.18 -28.29
CA GLU A 516 24.87 28.62 -28.87
C GLU A 516 24.58 27.70 -30.06
N LEU A 517 23.62 26.78 -29.91
CA LEU A 517 23.23 25.82 -30.96
C LEU A 517 22.61 26.49 -32.19
N LEU A 518 22.06 27.70 -32.03
CA LEU A 518 21.41 28.46 -33.09
C LEU A 518 22.32 29.50 -33.75
N ALA A 519 23.61 29.57 -33.41
CA ALA A 519 24.53 30.59 -33.92
C ALA A 519 24.52 30.71 -35.45
N ASP A 520 24.41 29.59 -36.17
CA ASP A 520 24.38 29.55 -37.64
C ASP A 520 22.98 29.74 -38.25
N HIS A 521 21.95 30.00 -37.45
CA HIS A 521 20.56 30.13 -37.89
C HIS A 521 19.97 31.49 -37.47
N PRO A 522 20.16 32.56 -38.27
CA PRO A 522 19.96 33.95 -37.83
C PRO A 522 18.58 34.28 -37.24
N SER A 523 17.50 33.75 -37.84
CA SER A 523 16.14 33.99 -37.36
C SER A 523 15.86 33.35 -36.00
N GLY A 524 16.19 32.07 -35.87
CA GLY A 524 16.11 31.31 -34.61
C GLY A 524 17.01 31.88 -33.52
N PHE A 525 18.24 32.29 -33.86
CA PHE A 525 19.16 32.94 -32.93
C PHE A 525 18.57 34.24 -32.37
N ALA A 526 18.06 35.12 -33.23
CA ALA A 526 17.49 36.39 -32.82
C ALA A 526 16.26 36.18 -31.90
N HIS A 527 15.45 35.16 -32.19
CA HIS A 527 14.29 34.79 -31.37
C HIS A 527 14.73 34.26 -30.00
N ALA A 528 15.61 33.25 -29.96
CA ALA A 528 16.10 32.68 -28.72
C ALA A 528 16.83 33.70 -27.83
N LYS A 529 17.58 34.63 -28.42
CA LYS A 529 18.28 35.69 -27.70
C LYS A 529 17.32 36.69 -27.07
N ARG A 530 16.26 37.09 -27.78
CA ARG A 530 15.21 37.97 -27.23
C ARG A 530 14.57 37.34 -26.00
N ASP A 531 14.24 36.07 -26.11
CA ASP A 531 13.56 35.33 -25.07
C ASP A 531 14.46 35.04 -23.86
N LEU A 532 15.76 34.82 -24.08
CA LEU A 532 16.77 34.75 -23.03
C LEU A 532 16.85 36.06 -22.22
N GLU A 533 16.86 37.20 -22.91
CA GLU A 533 16.92 38.52 -22.25
C GLU A 533 15.61 38.86 -21.50
N GLU A 534 14.46 38.46 -22.05
CA GLU A 534 13.18 38.55 -21.33
C GLU A 534 13.15 37.65 -20.10
N PHE A 535 13.66 36.42 -20.21
CA PHE A 535 13.77 35.48 -19.10
C PHE A 535 14.64 36.05 -17.98
N LYS A 536 15.84 36.57 -18.30
CA LYS A 536 16.74 37.22 -17.35
C LYS A 536 16.06 38.37 -16.60
N ARG A 537 15.38 39.25 -17.34
CA ARG A 537 14.63 40.39 -16.76
C ARG A 537 13.56 39.94 -15.78
N ARG A 538 12.77 38.91 -16.14
CA ARG A 538 11.72 38.34 -15.27
C ARG A 538 12.28 37.63 -14.05
N ALA A 539 13.43 36.98 -14.22
CA ALA A 539 14.11 36.26 -13.14
C ALA A 539 14.91 37.18 -12.20
N GLY A 540 15.06 38.47 -12.53
CA GLY A 540 15.92 39.39 -11.77
C GLY A 540 17.40 39.01 -11.86
N ILE A 541 17.84 38.54 -13.02
CA ILE A 541 19.22 38.15 -13.31
C ILE A 541 19.81 39.22 -14.23
N ASP A 542 20.77 39.98 -13.72
CA ASP A 542 21.51 41.01 -14.49
C ASP A 542 22.58 40.38 -15.41
#